data_AF-A0A7X9INA5-F1
#
_entry.id   AF-A0A7X9INA5-F1
#
_cell.length_a   1.000
_cell.length_b   1.000
_cell.length_c   1.000
_cell.angle_alpha   90.00
_cell.angle_beta   90.00
_cell.angle_gamma   90.00
#
_symmetry.space_group_name_H-M   'P 1'
#
loop_
_entity.id
_entity.type
_entity.pdbx_description
1 polymer ?
#
loop_
_entity_poly.entity_id
_entity_poly.type
_entity_poly.pdbx_seq_one_letter_code
_entity_poly.pdbx_strand_id
1 'polypeptide(L)'
;VFEKLGMKVVDLPALSQLVGENVAGRPGGAVTLGVGMTFIFSKIPFLAKLGAYIYHFVVLFEALFILTTIDAGTRVGRYLLQEAGGLIYKPLKNTNWWPGIIFTSFLISFSWGYLVYGGNISTIWPLFGTSNQLLGAIALALGTTIIIKKGKARYLWITLVPFLFISATTLYAAYLNIVNSYLPQGNVLLIILSIAIMALAVIILVESALKWYKWLVTDKLTPEEIKASPFNGEPAGQLK
;
A
#
# COMPACT_ATOMS: atom_id res chain seq x y z
N VAL A 1 -29.74 -9.95 -18.13
CA VAL A 1 -29.24 -8.56 -17.96
C VAL A 1 -28.16 -8.24 -18.99
N PHE A 2 -27.07 -9.02 -19.09
CA PHE A 2 -25.99 -8.77 -20.06
C PHE A 2 -26.42 -8.81 -21.53
N GLU A 3 -27.30 -9.72 -21.95
CA GLU A 3 -27.87 -9.71 -23.31
C GLU A 3 -28.68 -8.45 -23.62
N LYS A 4 -29.42 -7.92 -22.64
CA LYS A 4 -30.17 -6.65 -22.79
C LYS A 4 -29.25 -5.43 -22.89
N LEU A 5 -27.99 -5.56 -22.49
CA LEU A 5 -26.96 -4.52 -22.53
C LEU A 5 -25.99 -4.70 -23.71
N GLY A 6 -26.24 -5.66 -24.61
CA GLY A 6 -25.35 -5.94 -25.76
C GLY A 6 -23.97 -6.49 -25.35
N MET A 7 -23.81 -6.96 -24.11
CA MET A 7 -22.54 -7.48 -23.62
C MET A 7 -22.47 -9.00 -23.80
N LYS A 8 -21.38 -9.48 -24.43
CA LYS A 8 -21.10 -10.91 -24.57
C LYS A 8 -20.52 -11.45 -23.26
N VAL A 9 -21.23 -12.39 -22.64
CA VAL A 9 -20.74 -13.07 -21.43
C VAL A 9 -19.71 -14.11 -21.85
N VAL A 10 -18.47 -13.95 -21.37
CA VAL A 10 -17.37 -14.90 -21.58
C VAL A 10 -17.01 -15.48 -20.22
N ASP A 11 -17.13 -16.81 -20.07
CA ASP A 11 -16.75 -17.63 -18.91
C ASP A 11 -17.41 -17.30 -17.55
N LEU A 12 -18.20 -16.22 -17.42
CA LEU A 12 -18.84 -15.80 -16.16
C LEU A 12 -19.69 -16.90 -15.48
N PRO A 13 -20.50 -17.71 -16.20
CA PRO A 13 -21.26 -18.79 -15.58
C PRO A 13 -20.35 -19.90 -15.05
N ALA A 14 -19.30 -20.25 -15.81
CA ALA A 14 -18.33 -21.27 -15.42
C ALA A 14 -17.50 -20.82 -14.20
N LEU A 15 -17.09 -19.55 -14.17
CA LEU A 15 -16.37 -18.96 -13.04
C LEU A 15 -17.25 -18.85 -11.78
N SER A 16 -18.53 -18.48 -11.94
CA SER A 16 -19.49 -18.46 -10.83
C SER A 16 -19.69 -19.86 -10.24
N GLN A 17 -19.76 -20.88 -11.10
CA GLN A 17 -19.88 -22.29 -10.66
C GLN A 17 -18.60 -22.78 -9.98
N LEU A 18 -17.43 -22.38 -10.48
CA LEU A 18 -16.12 -22.76 -9.92
C LEU A 18 -15.91 -22.19 -8.51
N VAL A 19 -16.38 -20.97 -8.29
CA VAL A 19 -16.30 -20.27 -7.01
C VAL A 19 -17.43 -20.67 -6.06
N GLY A 20 -18.57 -21.11 -6.60
CA GLY A 20 -19.77 -21.44 -5.82
C GLY A 20 -20.63 -20.24 -5.45
N GLU A 21 -20.41 -19.08 -6.09
CA GLU A 21 -21.16 -17.84 -5.84
C GLU A 21 -21.40 -17.08 -7.15
N ASN A 22 -22.50 -16.33 -7.21
CA ASN A 22 -22.77 -15.45 -8.36
C ASN A 22 -21.84 -14.22 -8.31
N VAL A 23 -20.86 -14.19 -9.22
CA VAL A 23 -19.88 -13.08 -9.32
C VAL A 23 -20.36 -11.95 -10.24
N ALA A 24 -21.53 -12.09 -10.88
CA ALA A 24 -22.08 -11.05 -11.73
C ALA A 24 -22.36 -9.75 -10.95
N GLY A 25 -21.87 -8.62 -11.46
CA GLY A 25 -22.06 -7.31 -10.82
C GLY A 25 -21.13 -7.05 -9.63
N ARG A 26 -20.13 -7.91 -9.39
CA ARG A 26 -19.13 -7.73 -8.33
C ARG A 26 -17.69 -7.60 -8.89
N PRO A 27 -17.39 -6.64 -9.80
CA PRO A 27 -16.08 -6.55 -10.46
C PRO A 27 -14.97 -5.94 -9.57
N GLY A 28 -15.06 -6.07 -8.25
CA GLY A 28 -14.07 -5.54 -7.32
C GLY A 28 -12.71 -6.23 -7.46
N GLY A 29 -11.64 -5.58 -6.96
CA GLY A 29 -10.29 -6.15 -6.94
C GLY A 29 -10.24 -7.53 -6.28
N ALA A 30 -10.82 -7.66 -5.09
CA ALA A 30 -10.91 -8.92 -4.33
C ALA A 30 -11.57 -10.05 -5.11
N VAL A 31 -12.74 -9.75 -5.69
CA VAL A 31 -13.56 -10.74 -6.38
C VAL A 31 -12.87 -11.17 -7.67
N THR A 32 -12.28 -10.22 -8.40
CA THR A 32 -11.56 -10.51 -9.66
C THR A 32 -10.28 -11.31 -9.38
N LEU A 33 -9.51 -10.94 -8.36
CA LEU A 33 -8.31 -11.68 -7.94
C LEU A 33 -8.67 -13.08 -7.44
N GLY A 34 -9.70 -13.18 -6.60
CA GLY A 34 -10.18 -14.46 -6.06
C GLY A 34 -10.64 -15.40 -7.17
N VAL A 35 -11.45 -14.91 -8.12
CA VAL A 35 -11.88 -15.66 -9.29
C VAL A 35 -10.69 -16.10 -10.14
N GLY A 36 -9.72 -15.21 -10.38
CA GLY A 36 -8.51 -15.53 -11.14
C GLY A 36 -7.64 -16.60 -10.47
N MET A 37 -7.39 -16.50 -9.16
CA MET A 37 -6.65 -17.51 -8.40
C MET A 37 -7.38 -18.85 -8.39
N THR A 38 -8.69 -18.85 -8.14
CA THR A 38 -9.52 -20.05 -8.17
C THR A 38 -9.51 -20.70 -9.56
N PHE A 39 -9.55 -19.92 -10.64
CA PHE A 39 -9.40 -20.42 -12.01
C PHE A 39 -8.03 -21.08 -12.24
N ILE A 40 -6.93 -20.44 -11.86
CA ILE A 40 -5.58 -21.01 -12.03
C ILE A 40 -5.44 -22.30 -11.21
N PHE A 41 -5.89 -22.29 -9.95
CA PHE A 41 -5.76 -23.44 -9.04
C PHE A 41 -6.65 -24.60 -9.43
N SER A 42 -7.77 -24.34 -10.12
CA SER A 42 -8.61 -25.40 -10.70
C SER A 42 -7.89 -26.24 -11.75
N LYS A 43 -6.81 -25.73 -12.36
CA LYS A 43 -5.98 -26.48 -13.31
C LYS A 43 -5.00 -27.43 -12.64
N ILE A 44 -4.85 -27.36 -11.31
CA ILE A 44 -3.96 -28.22 -10.53
C ILE A 44 -4.82 -29.27 -9.81
N PRO A 45 -4.67 -30.58 -10.11
CA PRO A 45 -5.60 -31.63 -9.64
C PRO A 45 -5.84 -31.68 -8.13
N PHE A 46 -4.80 -31.41 -7.33
CA PHE A 46 -4.89 -31.37 -5.88
C PHE A 46 -5.61 -30.12 -5.35
N LEU A 47 -5.46 -28.97 -6.02
CA LEU A 47 -6.01 -27.68 -5.58
C LEU A 47 -7.41 -27.41 -6.13
N ALA A 48 -7.85 -28.14 -7.16
CA ALA A 48 -9.17 -27.96 -7.76
C ALA A 48 -10.33 -28.12 -6.74
N LYS A 49 -10.16 -28.98 -5.72
CA LYS A 49 -11.14 -29.17 -4.64
C LYS A 49 -11.21 -28.00 -3.65
N LEU A 50 -10.22 -27.11 -3.67
CA LEU A 50 -10.12 -25.95 -2.78
C LEU A 50 -10.57 -24.64 -3.45
N GLY A 51 -11.07 -24.68 -4.69
CA GLY A 51 -11.40 -23.47 -5.46
C GLY A 51 -12.31 -22.47 -4.72
N ALA A 52 -13.40 -22.96 -4.14
CA ALA A 52 -14.31 -22.13 -3.34
C ALA A 52 -13.65 -21.60 -2.06
N TYR A 53 -12.84 -22.43 -1.38
CA TYR A 53 -12.08 -22.00 -0.20
C TYR A 53 -11.10 -20.87 -0.54
N ILE A 54 -10.36 -21.00 -1.64
CA ILE A 54 -9.37 -20.02 -2.09
C ILE A 54 -10.04 -18.69 -2.47
N TYR A 55 -11.19 -18.72 -3.14
CA TYR A 55 -11.94 -17.50 -3.43
C TYR A 55 -12.34 -16.77 -2.13
N HIS A 56 -12.98 -17.48 -1.19
CA HIS A 56 -13.41 -16.87 0.07
C HIS A 56 -12.21 -16.41 0.91
N PHE A 57 -11.11 -17.16 0.89
CA PHE A 57 -9.87 -16.76 1.54
C PHE A 57 -9.33 -15.43 0.99
N VAL A 58 -9.25 -15.27 -0.34
CA VAL A 58 -8.77 -14.03 -0.97
C VAL A 58 -9.68 -12.86 -0.65
N VAL A 59 -11.01 -13.05 -0.73
CA VAL A 59 -11.98 -12.00 -0.40
C VAL A 59 -11.88 -11.58 1.07
N LEU A 60 -11.79 -12.54 1.99
CA LEU A 60 -11.63 -12.26 3.43
C LEU A 60 -10.28 -11.62 3.74
N PHE A 61 -9.21 -12.07 3.09
CA PHE A 61 -7.87 -11.50 3.26
C PHE A 61 -7.84 -10.02 2.87
N GLU A 62 -8.42 -9.65 1.74
CA GLU A 62 -8.52 -8.24 1.33
C GLU A 62 -9.40 -7.44 2.29
N ALA A 63 -10.56 -7.99 2.68
CA ALA A 63 -11.43 -7.33 3.65
C ALA A 63 -10.73 -7.08 4.99
N LEU A 64 -9.96 -8.05 5.49
CA LEU A 64 -9.18 -7.93 6.72
C LEU A 64 -8.04 -6.92 6.56
N PHE A 65 -7.39 -6.87 5.40
CA PHE A 65 -6.38 -5.86 5.10
C PHE A 65 -6.97 -4.44 5.11
N ILE A 66 -8.15 -4.25 4.50
CA ILE A 66 -8.89 -2.99 4.53
C ILE A 66 -9.26 -2.63 5.98
N LEU A 67 -9.83 -3.57 6.73
CA LEU A 67 -10.22 -3.35 8.12
C LEU A 67 -9.03 -2.93 8.99
N THR A 68 -7.89 -3.63 8.85
CA THR A 68 -6.64 -3.30 9.55
C THR A 68 -6.15 -1.89 9.19
N THR A 69 -6.22 -1.55 7.92
CA THR A 69 -5.84 -0.22 7.43
C THR A 69 -6.73 0.87 8.02
N ILE A 70 -8.05 0.68 8.00
CA ILE A 70 -9.01 1.66 8.51
C ILE A 70 -8.88 1.80 10.03
N ASP A 71 -8.65 0.71 10.76
CA ASP A 71 -8.39 0.74 12.21
C ASP A 71 -7.13 1.56 12.53
N ALA A 72 -6.00 1.21 11.90
CA ALA A 72 -4.77 1.95 12.07
C ALA A 72 -4.90 3.42 11.64
N GLY A 73 -5.58 3.66 10.53
CA GLY A 73 -5.86 5.00 10.00
C GLY A 73 -6.75 5.83 10.91
N THR A 74 -7.78 5.24 11.53
CA THR A 74 -8.65 5.91 12.50
C THR A 74 -7.87 6.30 13.75
N ARG A 75 -7.00 5.40 14.22
CA ARG A 75 -6.12 5.68 15.36
C ARG A 75 -5.13 6.81 15.06
N VAL A 76 -4.44 6.76 13.93
CA VAL A 76 -3.49 7.82 13.51
C VAL A 76 -4.22 9.13 13.25
N GLY A 77 -5.35 9.11 12.56
CA GLY A 77 -6.18 10.29 12.29
C GLY A 77 -6.64 10.98 13.57
N ARG A 78 -7.01 10.19 14.59
CA ARG A 78 -7.31 10.72 15.92
C ARG A 78 -6.11 11.44 16.53
N TYR A 79 -4.92 10.84 16.50
CA TYR A 79 -3.71 11.48 17.04
C TYR A 79 -3.38 12.78 16.30
N LEU A 80 -3.46 12.78 14.96
CA LEU A 80 -3.24 13.98 14.15
C LEU A 80 -4.25 15.08 14.46
N LEU A 81 -5.54 14.72 14.63
CA LEU A 81 -6.58 15.68 14.97
C LEU A 81 -6.41 16.25 16.39
N GLN A 82 -6.01 15.40 17.35
CA GLN A 82 -5.69 15.84 18.71
C GLN A 82 -4.46 16.76 18.74
N GLU A 83 -3.43 16.46 17.95
CA GLU A 83 -2.23 17.29 17.86
C GLU A 83 -2.52 18.64 17.21
N ALA A 84 -3.20 18.65 16.06
CA ALA A 84 -3.60 19.88 15.37
C ALA A 84 -4.58 20.71 16.21
N GLY A 85 -5.60 20.08 16.80
CA GLY A 85 -6.55 20.74 17.69
C GLY A 85 -5.91 21.24 18.98
N GLY A 86 -4.87 20.55 19.46
CA GLY A 86 -4.07 20.93 20.62
C GLY A 86 -3.29 22.24 20.45
N LEU A 87 -3.04 22.66 19.20
CA LEU A 87 -2.45 23.98 18.89
C LEU A 87 -3.43 25.13 19.15
N ILE A 88 -4.73 24.88 19.02
CA ILE A 88 -5.81 25.86 19.22
C ILE A 88 -6.36 25.77 20.65
N TYR A 89 -6.53 24.56 21.16
CA TYR A 89 -7.10 24.30 22.48
C TYR A 89 -6.22 23.32 23.28
N LYS A 90 -5.45 23.86 24.23
CA LYS A 90 -4.40 23.14 24.98
C LYS A 90 -4.84 21.80 25.60
N PRO A 91 -6.07 21.63 26.15
CA PRO A 91 -6.50 20.34 26.70
C PRO A 91 -6.61 19.21 25.66
N LEU A 92 -6.80 19.50 24.37
CA LEU A 92 -6.83 18.47 23.30
C LEU A 92 -5.46 17.81 23.09
N LYS A 93 -4.38 18.48 23.48
CA LYS A 93 -3.02 17.92 23.43
C LYS A 93 -2.81 16.81 24.47
N ASN A 94 -3.65 16.75 25.51
CA ASN A 94 -3.55 15.71 26.53
C ASN A 94 -4.17 14.41 26.00
N THR A 95 -3.32 13.44 25.68
CA THR A 95 -3.72 12.12 25.17
C THR A 95 -4.53 11.29 26.16
N ASN A 96 -4.58 11.67 27.45
CA ASN A 96 -5.36 10.99 28.49
C ASN A 96 -6.70 11.71 28.79
N TRP A 97 -7.01 12.80 28.08
CA TRP A 97 -8.25 13.54 28.29
C TRP A 97 -9.42 12.87 27.56
N TRP A 98 -10.18 12.08 28.33
CA TRP A 98 -11.32 11.28 27.85
C TRP A 98 -12.31 12.02 26.94
N PRO A 99 -12.78 13.24 27.27
CA PRO A 99 -13.69 13.98 26.38
C PRO A 99 -13.08 14.28 25.01
N GLY A 100 -11.79 14.65 24.97
CA GLY A 100 -11.08 14.90 23.73
C GLY A 100 -10.87 13.63 22.91
N ILE A 101 -10.58 12.51 23.56
CA ILE A 101 -10.46 11.20 22.89
C ILE A 101 -11.80 10.81 22.27
N ILE A 102 -12.90 10.89 23.02
CA ILE A 102 -14.24 10.52 22.52
C ILE A 102 -14.64 11.42 21.35
N PHE A 103 -14.47 12.74 21.49
CA PHE A 103 -14.82 13.70 20.44
C PHE A 103 -14.03 13.48 19.15
N THR A 104 -12.70 13.38 19.25
CA THR A 104 -11.85 13.17 18.07
C THR A 104 -12.05 11.80 17.43
N SER A 105 -12.27 10.74 18.23
CA SER A 105 -12.62 9.41 17.73
C SER A 105 -13.96 9.42 16.99
N PHE A 106 -14.96 10.09 17.55
CA PHE A 106 -16.27 10.25 16.91
C PHE A 106 -16.15 10.99 15.58
N LEU A 107 -15.39 12.09 15.54
CA LEU A 107 -15.24 12.89 14.33
C LEU A 107 -14.55 12.12 13.20
N ILE A 108 -13.47 11.39 13.50
CA ILE A 108 -12.77 10.57 12.50
C ILE A 108 -13.65 9.40 12.05
N SER A 109 -14.32 8.70 12.97
CA SER A 109 -15.22 7.59 12.63
C SER A 109 -16.41 8.06 11.79
N PHE A 110 -16.98 9.22 12.13
CA PHE A 110 -18.04 9.86 11.36
C PHE A 110 -17.55 10.25 9.96
N SER A 111 -16.32 10.77 9.84
CA SER A 111 -15.71 11.11 8.55
C SER A 111 -15.56 9.89 7.64
N TRP A 112 -15.14 8.74 8.18
CA TRP A 112 -15.15 7.47 7.45
C TRP A 112 -16.57 7.07 7.02
N GLY A 113 -17.55 7.14 7.93
CA GLY A 113 -18.95 6.85 7.61
C GLY A 113 -19.50 7.76 6.50
N TYR A 114 -19.16 9.05 6.53
CA TYR A 114 -19.52 10.01 5.49
C TYR A 114 -18.90 9.67 4.13
N LEU A 115 -17.63 9.28 4.10
CA LEU A 115 -16.95 8.84 2.87
C LEU A 115 -17.60 7.59 2.26
N VAL A 116 -18.01 6.63 3.10
CA VAL A 116 -18.73 5.43 2.65
C VAL A 116 -20.11 5.80 2.09
N TYR A 117 -20.85 6.67 2.79
CA TYR A 117 -22.16 7.14 2.33
C TYR A 117 -22.08 7.92 1.01
N GLY A 118 -21.05 8.76 0.84
CA GLY A 118 -20.85 9.59 -0.35
C GLY A 118 -20.34 8.84 -1.59
N GLY A 119 -19.97 7.55 -1.47
CA GLY A 119 -19.53 6.73 -2.60
C GLY A 119 -18.19 7.15 -3.23
N ASN A 120 -17.46 8.08 -2.63
CA ASN A 120 -16.21 8.64 -3.20
C ASN A 120 -14.96 7.80 -2.86
N ILE A 121 -15.14 6.58 -2.35
CA ILE A 121 -14.03 5.68 -1.98
C ILE A 121 -13.16 5.33 -3.20
N SER A 122 -13.77 5.18 -4.38
CA SER A 122 -13.07 4.75 -5.60
C SER A 122 -12.04 5.75 -6.11
N THR A 123 -12.17 7.04 -5.78
CA THR A 123 -11.21 8.08 -6.18
C THR A 123 -10.03 8.20 -5.21
N ILE A 124 -10.25 7.88 -3.93
CA ILE A 124 -9.22 7.92 -2.87
C ILE A 124 -8.38 6.63 -2.90
N TRP A 125 -8.97 5.50 -3.28
CA TRP A 125 -8.30 4.19 -3.27
C TRP A 125 -6.97 4.15 -4.04
N PRO A 126 -6.84 4.77 -5.24
CA PRO A 126 -5.56 4.82 -5.94
C PRO A 126 -4.47 5.61 -5.18
N LEU A 127 -4.85 6.64 -4.41
CA LEU A 127 -3.92 7.42 -3.59
C LEU A 127 -3.38 6.58 -2.43
N PHE A 128 -4.25 5.80 -1.80
CA PHE A 128 -3.85 4.81 -0.79
C PHE A 128 -2.87 3.77 -1.37
N GLY A 129 -3.18 3.20 -2.54
CA GLY A 129 -2.30 2.26 -3.22
C GLY A 129 -0.92 2.86 -3.54
N THR A 130 -0.89 4.07 -4.07
CA THR A 130 0.37 4.78 -4.40
C THR A 130 1.19 5.07 -3.13
N SER A 131 0.54 5.45 -2.03
CA SER A 131 1.21 5.70 -0.74
C SER A 131 1.84 4.43 -0.16
N ASN A 132 1.16 3.29 -0.26
CA ASN A 132 1.69 2.00 0.17
C ASN A 132 2.89 1.55 -0.67
N GLN A 133 2.83 1.77 -1.98
CA GLN A 133 3.95 1.47 -2.86
C GLN A 133 5.17 2.34 -2.55
N LEU A 134 4.97 3.62 -2.19
CA LEU A 134 6.03 4.50 -1.72
C LEU A 134 6.68 3.97 -0.42
N LEU A 135 5.89 3.52 0.55
CA LEU A 135 6.44 2.89 1.77
C LEU A 135 7.23 1.62 1.45
N GLY A 136 6.74 0.81 0.50
CA GLY A 136 7.47 -0.35 -0.03
C GLY A 136 8.80 0.04 -0.69
N ALA A 137 8.82 1.13 -1.47
CA ALA A 137 10.04 1.65 -2.07
C ALA A 137 11.05 2.10 -1.01
N ILE A 138 10.60 2.76 0.06
CA ILE A 138 11.46 3.14 1.20
C ILE A 138 12.05 1.89 1.87
N ALA A 139 11.23 0.87 2.13
CA ALA A 139 11.70 -0.38 2.74
C ALA A 139 12.76 -1.09 1.88
N LEU A 140 12.55 -1.13 0.56
CA LEU A 140 13.52 -1.71 -0.38
C LEU A 140 14.79 -0.86 -0.54
N ALA A 141 14.67 0.47 -0.48
CA ALA A 141 15.82 1.37 -0.45
C ALA A 141 16.65 1.18 0.83
N LEU A 142 15.99 1.03 1.99
CA LEU A 142 16.65 0.70 3.25
C LEU A 142 17.33 -0.68 3.18
N GLY A 143 16.65 -1.69 2.64
CA GLY A 143 17.22 -3.02 2.43
C GLY A 143 18.47 -2.99 1.55
N THR A 144 18.42 -2.26 0.44
CA THR A 144 19.56 -2.04 -0.46
C THR A 144 20.71 -1.36 0.27
N THR A 145 20.40 -0.32 1.05
CA THR A 145 21.38 0.40 1.89
C THR A 145 22.06 -0.53 2.90
N ILE A 146 21.31 -1.39 3.57
CA ILE A 146 21.86 -2.37 4.53
C ILE A 146 22.79 -3.36 3.84
N ILE A 147 22.43 -3.86 2.65
CA ILE A 147 23.28 -4.81 1.90
C ILE A 147 24.61 -4.16 1.50
N ILE A 148 24.57 -2.92 1.03
CA ILE A 148 25.77 -2.14 0.69
C ILE A 148 26.65 -1.96 1.93
N LYS A 149 26.07 -1.50 3.05
CA LYS A 149 26.81 -1.27 4.30
C LYS A 149 27.37 -2.54 4.93
N LYS A 150 26.79 -3.71 4.66
CA LYS A 150 27.35 -5.01 5.07
C LYS A 150 28.45 -5.54 4.14
N GLY A 151 28.87 -4.78 3.13
CA GLY A 151 29.89 -5.18 2.15
C GLY A 151 29.44 -6.31 1.22
N LYS A 152 28.13 -6.60 1.17
CA LYS A 152 27.55 -7.76 0.47
C LYS A 152 27.04 -7.39 -0.93
N ALA A 153 27.84 -6.61 -1.69
CA ALA A 153 27.44 -6.04 -2.98
C ALA A 153 26.92 -7.07 -4.01
N ARG A 154 27.37 -8.34 -3.94
CA ARG A 154 26.88 -9.44 -4.80
C ARG A 154 25.37 -9.73 -4.67
N TYR A 155 24.73 -9.34 -3.57
CA TYR A 155 23.31 -9.59 -3.30
C TYR A 155 22.43 -8.35 -3.53
N LEU A 156 23.02 -7.24 -4.00
CA LEU A 156 22.35 -5.96 -4.15
C LEU A 156 21.14 -6.01 -5.10
N TRP A 157 21.23 -6.83 -6.14
CA TRP A 157 20.16 -7.00 -7.14
C TRP A 157 18.85 -7.50 -6.53
N ILE A 158 18.89 -8.24 -5.41
CA ILE A 158 17.71 -8.80 -4.74
C ILE A 158 16.76 -7.70 -4.27
N THR A 159 17.29 -6.56 -3.81
CA THR A 159 16.49 -5.43 -3.33
C THR A 159 16.43 -4.30 -4.34
N LEU A 160 17.48 -4.09 -5.13
CA LEU A 160 17.54 -3.00 -6.12
C LEU A 160 16.57 -3.22 -7.29
N VAL A 161 16.45 -4.45 -7.82
CA VAL A 161 15.55 -4.70 -8.96
C VAL A 161 14.08 -4.48 -8.56
N PRO A 162 13.57 -5.05 -7.45
CA PRO A 162 12.22 -4.73 -6.98
C PRO A 162 12.02 -3.25 -6.65
N PHE A 163 13.05 -2.58 -6.11
CA PHE A 163 13.01 -1.14 -5.84
C PHE A 163 12.77 -0.33 -7.11
N LEU A 164 13.57 -0.56 -8.16
CA LEU A 164 13.42 0.15 -9.43
C LEU A 164 12.07 -0.14 -10.08
N PHE A 165 11.63 -1.40 -10.04
CA PHE A 165 10.33 -1.80 -10.56
C PHE A 165 9.19 -1.08 -9.84
N ILE A 166 9.14 -1.17 -8.51
CA ILE A 166 8.04 -0.56 -7.74
C ILE A 166 8.05 0.96 -7.86
N SER A 167 9.22 1.60 -7.87
CA SER A 167 9.31 3.05 -8.03
C SER A 167 8.83 3.50 -9.41
N ALA A 168 9.21 2.78 -10.48
CA ALA A 168 8.74 3.08 -11.83
C ALA A 168 7.21 2.90 -11.96
N THR A 169 6.67 1.79 -11.45
CA THR A 169 5.22 1.55 -11.48
C THR A 169 4.45 2.56 -10.61
N THR A 170 5.01 2.98 -9.47
CA THR A 170 4.39 3.98 -8.58
C THR A 170 4.28 5.33 -9.27
N LEU A 171 5.38 5.80 -9.88
CA LEU A 171 5.40 7.08 -10.60
C LEU A 171 4.45 7.07 -11.79
N TYR A 172 4.43 5.96 -12.54
CA TYR A 172 3.52 5.82 -13.68
C TYR A 172 2.05 5.76 -13.24
N ALA A 173 1.73 4.99 -12.19
CA ALA A 173 0.37 4.92 -11.66
C ALA A 173 -0.11 6.27 -11.10
N ALA A 174 0.75 6.99 -10.38
CA ALA A 174 0.44 8.32 -9.86
C ALA A 174 0.15 9.32 -10.99
N TYR A 175 0.96 9.30 -12.06
CA TYR A 175 0.72 10.10 -13.25
C TYR A 175 -0.64 9.78 -13.90
N LEU A 176 -0.95 8.50 -14.09
CA LEU A 176 -2.24 8.09 -14.66
C LEU A 176 -3.42 8.51 -13.78
N ASN A 177 -3.29 8.43 -12.45
CA ASN A 177 -4.33 8.88 -11.53
C ASN A 177 -4.59 10.39 -11.68
N ILE A 178 -3.55 11.21 -11.80
CA ILE A 178 -3.69 12.65 -12.01
C ILE A 178 -4.40 12.94 -13.33
N VAL A 179 -3.89 12.39 -14.44
CA VAL A 179 -4.37 12.73 -15.79
C VAL A 179 -5.75 12.15 -16.08
N ASN A 180 -5.98 10.89 -15.74
CA ASN A 180 -7.19 10.17 -16.15
C ASN A 180 -8.32 10.23 -15.12
N SER A 181 -8.00 10.44 -13.84
CA SER A 181 -9.02 10.44 -12.77
C SER A 181 -9.19 11.81 -12.13
N TYR A 182 -8.14 12.44 -11.62
CA TYR A 182 -8.28 13.63 -10.77
C TYR A 182 -8.51 14.92 -11.54
N LEU A 183 -7.81 15.10 -12.67
CA LEU A 183 -7.92 16.29 -13.51
C LEU A 183 -9.31 16.41 -14.17
N PRO A 184 -9.89 15.35 -14.79
CA PRO A 184 -11.23 15.43 -15.39
C PRO A 184 -12.34 15.67 -14.36
N GLN A 185 -12.13 15.23 -13.11
CA GLN A 185 -13.07 15.40 -12.01
C GLN A 185 -12.91 16.74 -11.29
N GLY A 186 -11.87 17.52 -11.62
CA GLY A 186 -11.58 18.80 -10.96
C GLY A 186 -11.20 18.67 -9.48
N ASN A 187 -10.75 17.50 -9.02
CA ASN A 187 -10.46 17.26 -7.61
C ASN A 187 -9.06 17.76 -7.23
N VAL A 188 -8.96 19.09 -7.03
CA VAL A 188 -7.69 19.79 -6.76
C VAL A 188 -6.94 19.21 -5.55
N LEU A 189 -7.64 18.79 -4.51
CA LEU A 189 -7.03 18.20 -3.32
C LEU A 189 -6.26 16.92 -3.67
N LEU A 190 -6.89 16.00 -4.41
CA LEU A 190 -6.24 14.73 -4.81
C LEU A 190 -5.08 14.96 -5.78
N ILE A 191 -5.16 15.98 -6.64
CA ILE A 191 -4.06 16.37 -7.52
C ILE A 191 -2.85 16.81 -6.68
N ILE A 192 -3.04 17.72 -5.72
CA ILE A 192 -1.95 18.24 -4.87
C ILE A 192 -1.32 17.09 -4.07
N LEU A 193 -2.14 16.24 -3.45
CA LEU A 193 -1.64 15.10 -2.67
C LEU A 193 -0.87 14.10 -3.55
N SER A 194 -1.34 13.83 -4.76
CA SER A 194 -0.66 12.91 -5.68
C SER A 194 0.67 13.48 -6.17
N ILE A 195 0.73 14.78 -6.50
CA ILE A 195 1.98 15.47 -6.86
C ILE A 195 2.98 15.43 -5.70
N ALA A 196 2.52 15.64 -4.45
CA ALA A 196 3.38 15.56 -3.29
C ALA A 196 3.98 14.15 -3.10
N ILE A 197 3.19 13.10 -3.27
CA ILE A 197 3.67 11.71 -3.21
C ILE A 197 4.68 11.43 -4.34
N MET A 198 4.43 11.90 -5.56
CA MET A 198 5.36 11.76 -6.67
C MET A 198 6.69 12.47 -6.39
N ALA A 199 6.64 13.68 -5.84
CA ALA A 199 7.84 14.43 -5.47
C ALA A 199 8.66 13.65 -4.41
N LEU A 200 8.01 13.13 -3.37
CA LEU A 200 8.66 12.29 -2.36
C LEU A 200 9.27 11.02 -2.97
N ALA A 201 8.56 10.35 -3.87
CA ALA A 201 9.08 9.16 -4.57
C ALA A 201 10.34 9.46 -5.39
N VAL A 202 10.35 10.58 -6.11
CA VAL A 202 11.52 11.05 -6.88
C VAL A 202 12.68 11.40 -5.94
N ILE A 203 12.42 12.12 -4.84
CA ILE A 203 13.44 12.46 -3.84
C ILE A 203 14.09 11.18 -3.29
N ILE A 204 13.28 10.19 -2.89
CA ILE A 204 13.78 8.92 -2.36
C ILE A 204 14.64 8.19 -3.41
N LEU A 205 14.19 8.15 -4.66
CA LEU A 205 14.95 7.55 -5.77
C LEU A 205 16.32 8.23 -5.94
N VAL A 206 16.33 9.56 -6.05
CA VAL A 206 17.54 10.34 -6.32
C VAL A 206 18.49 10.27 -5.14
N GLU A 207 18.03 10.51 -3.91
CA GLU A 207 18.88 10.46 -2.73
C GLU A 207 19.47 9.08 -2.50
N SER A 208 18.68 8.02 -2.70
CA SER A 208 19.15 6.65 -2.54
C SER A 208 20.22 6.33 -3.59
N ALA A 209 19.97 6.68 -4.85
CA ALA A 209 20.91 6.45 -5.95
C ALA A 209 22.23 7.20 -5.74
N LEU A 210 22.19 8.48 -5.33
CA LEU A 210 23.38 9.29 -5.06
C LEU A 210 24.22 8.70 -3.92
N LYS A 211 23.57 8.29 -2.82
CA LYS A 211 24.24 7.66 -1.67
C LYS A 211 24.89 6.33 -2.06
N TRP A 212 24.20 5.49 -2.82
CA TRP A 212 24.73 4.19 -3.26
C TRP A 212 25.87 4.35 -4.27
N TYR A 213 25.75 5.29 -5.22
CA TYR A 213 26.82 5.60 -6.17
C TYR A 213 28.09 6.03 -5.45
N LYS A 214 27.96 6.95 -4.48
CA LYS A 214 29.09 7.40 -3.66
C LYS A 214 29.78 6.22 -2.96
N TRP A 215 29.03 5.34 -2.30
CA TRP A 215 29.61 4.22 -1.54
C TRP A 215 30.19 3.08 -2.38
N LEU A 216 29.68 2.88 -3.59
CA LEU A 216 30.09 1.75 -4.45
C LEU A 216 31.20 2.15 -5.43
N VAL A 217 31.23 3.40 -5.87
CA VAL A 217 32.11 3.86 -6.95
C VAL A 217 33.14 4.87 -6.46
N THR A 218 32.72 5.92 -5.73
CA THR A 218 33.59 7.05 -5.37
C THR A 218 34.38 6.79 -4.09
N ASP A 219 33.69 6.69 -2.96
CA ASP A 219 34.26 6.43 -1.64
C ASP A 219 33.86 5.02 -1.25
N LYS A 220 34.66 4.03 -1.64
CA LYS A 220 34.44 2.65 -1.17
C LYS A 220 34.38 2.67 0.36
N LEU A 221 33.26 2.21 0.90
CA LEU A 221 33.06 2.07 2.35
C LEU A 221 34.28 1.45 3.01
N THR A 222 34.89 2.18 3.94
CA THR A 222 36.03 1.68 4.71
C THR A 222 35.57 0.57 5.68
N PRO A 223 36.46 -0.36 6.08
CA PRO A 223 36.13 -1.38 7.06
C PRO A 223 35.65 -0.82 8.41
N GLU A 224 36.09 0.40 8.77
CA GLU A 224 35.68 1.10 10.00
C GLU A 224 34.26 1.65 9.90
N GLU A 225 33.87 2.27 8.77
CA GLU A 225 32.50 2.73 8.53
C GLU A 225 31.49 1.58 8.46
N ILE A 226 31.94 0.44 7.92
CA ILE A 226 31.16 -0.80 7.93
C ILE A 226 30.91 -1.24 9.37
N LYS A 227 31.95 -1.30 10.23
CA LYS A 227 31.80 -1.68 11.64
C LYS A 227 31.02 -0.66 12.48
N ALA A 228 31.16 0.64 12.19
CA ALA A 228 30.46 1.72 12.88
C ALA A 228 28.99 1.87 12.44
N SER A 229 28.58 1.18 11.36
CA SER A 229 27.18 1.18 10.95
C SER A 229 26.30 0.63 12.08
N PRO A 230 25.17 1.26 12.42
CA PRO A 230 24.23 0.78 13.45
C PRO A 230 23.59 -0.59 13.12
N PHE A 231 23.96 -1.18 11.97
CA PHE A 231 23.50 -2.46 11.46
C PHE A 231 24.56 -3.57 11.57
N ASN A 232 25.74 -3.23 12.08
CA ASN A 232 26.86 -4.14 12.34
C ASN A 232 27.15 -4.17 13.84
N GLY A 233 26.34 -4.92 14.58
CA GLY A 233 26.53 -5.02 16.02
C GLY A 233 25.44 -5.81 16.73
N GLU A 234 25.23 -7.07 16.31
CA GLU A 234 24.96 -8.18 17.23
C GLU A 234 25.14 -9.50 16.46
N PRO A 235 26.03 -10.41 16.90
CA PRO A 235 26.06 -11.75 16.36
C PRO A 235 24.69 -12.41 16.64
N ALA A 236 24.18 -13.18 15.67
CA ALA A 236 22.86 -13.81 15.68
C ALA A 236 22.62 -14.86 16.80
N GLY A 237 23.37 -14.82 17.90
CA GLY A 237 23.34 -15.76 19.02
C GLY A 237 23.11 -15.13 20.40
N GLN A 238 22.68 -13.87 20.51
CA GLN A 238 22.37 -13.25 21.83
C GLN A 238 20.98 -12.63 21.98
N LEU A 239 20.02 -13.02 21.15
CA LEU A 239 18.61 -12.84 21.50
C LEU A 239 18.19 -14.03 22.37
N LYS A 240 18.31 -13.86 23.69
CA LYS A 240 17.55 -14.62 24.70
C LYS A 240 16.24 -13.91 25.00
#